data_AF-A0A920IKA0-F1
#
_entry.id   AF-A0A920IKA0-F1
#
_cell.length_a   1.000
_cell.length_b   1.000
_cell.length_c   1.000
_cell.angle_alpha   90.00
_cell.angle_beta   90.00
_cell.angle_gamma   90.00
#
_symmetry.space_group_name_H-M   'P 1'
#
loop_
_entity.id
_entity.type
_entity.pdbx_description
1 polymer ?
#
loop_
_entity_poly.entity_id
_entity_poly.type
_entity_poly.pdbx_seq_one_letter_code
_entity_poly.pdbx_strand_id
1 'polypeptide(L)'
;MPEVKKYKSVKIFPDNALIIFITELKGVPKSKIYSIIRKGEIRVNSKRKRPSYKLNKGDEIRIPPIRTTNKENHFVPSKIISLLKESIIYENEDYIALNKPSGIASHGGSRISIG
;
A
#
# COMPACT_ATOMS: atom_id res chain seq x y z
N MET A 1 -2.12 2.77 24.78
CA MET A 1 -3.03 2.33 23.69
C MET A 1 -2.98 3.36 22.57
N PRO A 2 -2.87 2.99 21.28
CA PRO A 2 -2.83 3.97 20.20
C PRO A 2 -4.21 4.62 20.00
N GLU A 3 -4.24 5.95 19.91
CA GLU A 3 -5.47 6.75 19.82
C GLU A 3 -6.29 6.42 18.56
N VAL A 4 -7.56 6.05 18.78
CA VAL A 4 -8.54 5.83 17.71
C VAL A 4 -9.15 7.18 17.34
N LYS A 5 -8.79 7.74 16.18
CA LYS A 5 -9.47 8.92 15.64
C LYS A 5 -10.90 8.54 15.23
N LYS A 6 -11.90 8.96 16.00
CA LYS A 6 -13.31 8.90 15.61
C LYS A 6 -13.58 10.03 14.63
N TYR A 7 -13.87 9.69 13.37
CA TYR A 7 -14.28 10.67 12.37
C TYR A 7 -15.80 10.79 12.45
N LYS A 8 -16.28 11.77 13.22
CA LYS A 8 -17.72 12.00 13.45
C LYS A 8 -18.43 12.68 12.26
N SER A 9 -17.69 13.34 11.38
CA SER A 9 -18.28 14.13 10.29
C SER A 9 -17.22 14.65 9.34
N VAL A 10 -16.59 13.77 8.55
CA VAL A 10 -16.09 14.26 7.25
C VAL A 10 -17.34 14.57 6.43
N LYS A 11 -17.36 15.60 5.58
CA LYS A 11 -18.41 15.73 4.56
C LYS A 11 -18.39 14.45 3.73
N ILE A 12 -19.23 13.49 4.09
CA ILE A 12 -19.41 12.25 3.35
C ILE A 12 -20.12 12.68 2.09
N PHE A 13 -19.40 12.67 0.97
CA PHE A 13 -20.03 12.74 -0.33
C PHE A 13 -20.86 11.46 -0.47
N PRO A 14 -22.20 11.57 -0.60
CA PRO A 14 -23.05 10.40 -0.79
C PRO A 14 -22.58 9.63 -2.03
N ASP A 15 -22.78 8.31 -2.01
CA ASP A 15 -22.40 7.36 -3.08
C ASP A 15 -20.93 6.98 -3.22
N ASN A 16 -20.00 7.60 -2.48
CA ASN A 16 -18.61 7.18 -2.53
C ASN A 16 -18.40 5.84 -1.80
N ALA A 17 -17.66 4.93 -2.46
CA ALA A 17 -17.28 3.66 -1.87
C ALA A 17 -16.32 3.88 -0.69
N LEU A 18 -16.50 3.11 0.39
CA LEU A 18 -15.68 3.16 1.61
C LEU A 18 -14.17 3.16 1.32
N ILE A 19 -13.72 2.34 0.39
CA ILE A 19 -12.30 2.26 0.01
C ILE A 19 -11.76 3.57 -0.60
N ILE A 20 -12.54 4.23 -1.46
CA ILE A 20 -12.13 5.48 -2.13
C ILE A 20 -11.93 6.56 -1.06
N PHE A 21 -12.92 6.71 -0.18
CA PHE A 21 -12.90 7.65 0.92
C PHE A 21 -11.67 7.49 1.84
N ILE A 22 -11.29 6.26 2.20
CA ILE A 22 -10.12 6.03 3.06
C ILE A 22 -8.80 6.32 2.32
N THR A 23 -8.77 6.07 1.01
CA THR A 23 -7.57 6.29 0.18
C THR A 23 -7.24 7.78 0.10
N GLU A 24 -8.26 8.60 -0.18
CA GLU A 24 -8.15 10.05 -0.28
C GLU A 24 -7.71 10.69 1.05
N LEU A 25 -8.22 10.21 2.18
CA LEU A 25 -7.93 10.80 3.50
C LEU A 25 -6.54 10.51 4.05
N LYS A 26 -5.87 9.44 3.58
CA LYS A 26 -4.67 8.92 4.25
C LYS A 26 -3.48 8.65 3.32
N GLY A 27 -3.65 8.76 2.00
CA GLY A 27 -2.57 8.45 1.04
C GLY A 27 -2.07 7.01 1.15
N VAL A 28 -2.91 6.10 1.66
CA VAL A 28 -2.55 4.70 1.92
C VAL A 28 -2.78 3.89 0.65
N PRO A 29 -1.86 2.97 0.26
CA PRO A 29 -2.10 2.08 -0.87
C PRO A 29 -3.39 1.27 -0.76
N LYS A 30 -4.13 1.13 -1.87
CA LYS A 30 -5.41 0.39 -1.94
C LYS A 30 -5.33 -1.02 -1.34
N SER A 31 -4.23 -1.74 -1.56
CA SER A 31 -4.01 -3.10 -1.02
C SER A 31 -4.00 -3.14 0.51
N LYS A 32 -3.36 -2.15 1.15
CA LYS A 32 -3.31 -2.02 2.62
C LYS A 32 -4.70 -1.68 3.17
N ILE A 33 -5.45 -0.80 2.52
CA ILE A 33 -6.83 -0.46 2.89
C ILE A 33 -7.73 -1.69 2.79
N TYR A 34 -7.61 -2.46 1.70
CA TYR A 34 -8.33 -3.73 1.53
C TYR A 34 -8.04 -4.69 2.69
N SER A 35 -6.77 -4.83 3.09
CA SER A 35 -6.38 -5.66 4.23
C SER A 35 -7.05 -5.20 5.53
N ILE A 36 -7.00 -3.91 5.83
CA ILE A 36 -7.56 -3.33 7.06
C ILE A 36 -9.10 -3.49 7.12
N ILE A 37 -9.80 -3.27 5.99
CA ILE A 37 -11.26 -3.50 5.91
C ILE A 37 -11.57 -5.00 6.07
N ARG A 38 -10.79 -5.88 5.41
CA ARG A 38 -10.95 -7.34 5.56
C ARG A 38 -10.67 -7.80 6.98
N LYS A 39 -9.73 -7.21 7.70
CA LYS A 39 -9.50 -7.53 9.12
C LYS A 39 -10.59 -6.99 10.05
N GLY A 40 -11.48 -6.13 9.56
CA GLY A 40 -12.56 -5.52 10.34
C GLY A 40 -12.07 -4.44 11.31
N GLU A 41 -10.86 -3.92 11.08
CA GLU A 41 -10.30 -2.83 11.87
C GLU A 41 -11.04 -1.51 11.61
N ILE A 42 -11.52 -1.32 10.36
CA ILE A 42 -12.43 -0.23 9.99
C ILE A 42 -13.87 -0.69 10.18
N ARG A 43 -14.65 0.14 10.89
CA ARG A 43 -16.06 -0.11 11.17
C ARG A 43 -16.90 1.08 10.76
N VAL A 44 -18.08 0.80 10.23
CA VAL A 44 -19.12 1.79 9.93
C VAL A 44 -20.31 1.48 10.83
N ASN A 45 -20.75 2.43 11.64
CA ASN A 45 -21.83 2.25 12.62
C ASN A 45 -21.60 0.99 13.49
N SER A 46 -20.37 0.84 14.00
CA SER A 46 -19.91 -0.31 14.79
C SER A 46 -19.94 -1.68 14.09
N LYS A 47 -20.24 -1.75 12.79
CA LYS A 47 -20.31 -2.99 12.01
C LYS A 47 -19.19 -3.08 10.96
N ARG A 48 -18.79 -4.31 10.63
CA ARG A 48 -17.89 -4.60 9.50
C ARG A 48 -18.67 -4.43 8.19
N LYS A 49 -18.10 -3.71 7.23
CA LYS A 49 -18.69 -3.50 5.90
C LYS A 49 -17.72 -3.95 4.81
N ARG A 50 -18.27 -4.26 3.63
CA ARG A 50 -17.47 -4.60 2.45
C ARG A 50 -16.76 -3.35 1.92
N PRO A 51 -15.60 -3.48 1.26
CA PRO A 51 -14.90 -2.35 0.64
C PRO A 51 -15.77 -1.57 -0.37
N SER A 52 -16.69 -2.26 -1.05
CA SER A 52 -17.66 -1.69 -2.00
C SER A 52 -18.88 -1.04 -1.36
N TYR A 53 -18.97 -1.00 -0.03
CA TYR A 53 -20.07 -0.32 0.66
C TYR A 53 -20.07 1.17 0.31
N LYS A 54 -21.21 1.65 -0.18
CA LYS A 54 -21.46 3.07 -0.41
C LYS A 54 -21.77 3.76 0.92
N LEU A 55 -21.05 4.82 1.22
CA LEU A 55 -21.28 5.60 2.44
C LEU A 55 -22.54 6.44 2.33
N ASN A 56 -23.31 6.49 3.41
CA ASN A 56 -24.50 7.33 3.52
C ASN A 56 -24.22 8.54 4.40
N LYS A 57 -24.99 9.62 4.17
CA LYS A 57 -24.93 10.80 5.03
C LYS A 57 -25.33 10.39 6.46
N GLY A 58 -24.45 10.68 7.42
CA GLY A 58 -24.65 10.33 8.83
C GLY A 58 -23.98 9.02 9.27
N ASP A 59 -23.31 8.29 8.38
CA ASP A 59 -22.52 7.11 8.77
C ASP A 59 -21.35 7.51 9.69
N GLU A 60 -21.21 6.83 10.83
CA GLU A 60 -20.08 7.00 11.74
C GLU A 60 -18.98 5.98 11.40
N ILE A 61 -17.80 6.48 11.03
CA ILE A 61 -16.69 5.64 10.59
C ILE A 61 -15.56 5.66 11.61
N ARG A 62 -15.21 4.47 12.11
CA ARG A 62 -14.03 4.26 12.95
C ARG A 62 -12.87 3.79 12.08
N ILE A 63 -11.79 4.57 12.04
CA ILE A 63 -10.58 4.25 11.29
C ILE A 63 -9.43 4.04 12.29
N PRO A 64 -8.66 2.94 12.19
CA PRO A 64 -7.48 2.76 13.03
C PRO A 64 -6.42 3.81 12.68
N PRO A 65 -5.44 4.08 13.56
CA PRO A 65 -4.28 4.90 13.20
C PRO A 65 -3.47 4.18 12.11
N ILE A 66 -3.58 4.65 10.87
CA ILE A 66 -2.81 4.13 9.74
C ILE A 66 -1.54 4.98 9.61
N ARG A 67 -0.39 4.37 9.84
CA ARG A 67 0.92 4.94 9.51
C ARG A 67 1.25 4.56 8.07
N THR A 68 1.36 5.53 7.20
CA THR A 68 2.01 5.38 5.90
C THR A 68 3.50 5.58 6.12
N THR A 69 4.28 4.50 5.97
CA THR A 69 5.71 4.65 5.74
C THR A 69 5.85 5.36 4.39
N ASN A 70 6.44 6.55 4.36
CA ASN A 70 6.88 7.12 3.10
C ASN A 70 7.75 6.07 2.42
N LYS A 71 7.49 5.75 1.14
CA LYS A 71 8.41 4.89 0.40
C LYS A 71 9.75 5.62 0.41
N GLU A 72 10.72 5.09 1.15
CA GLU A 72 12.09 5.55 1.00
C GLU A 72 12.46 5.30 -0.46
N ASN A 73 12.83 6.36 -1.17
CA ASN A 73 13.45 6.20 -2.48
C ASN A 73 14.79 5.50 -2.22
N HIS A 74 14.81 4.18 -2.39
CA HIS A 74 16.05 3.44 -2.33
C HIS A 74 16.95 3.93 -3.46
N PHE A 75 18.05 4.58 -3.09
CA PHE A 75 19.06 5.00 -4.04
C PHE A 75 19.77 3.75 -4.58
N VAL A 76 19.64 3.52 -5.88
CA VAL A 76 20.39 2.48 -6.58
C VAL A 76 21.54 3.16 -7.34
N PRO A 77 22.80 2.85 -7.04
CA PRO A 77 23.95 3.38 -7.78
C PRO A 77 23.86 3.08 -9.28
N SER A 78 24.19 4.05 -10.12
CA SER A 78 24.16 3.91 -11.59
C SER A 78 25.00 2.72 -12.10
N LYS A 79 26.12 2.43 -11.44
CA LYS A 79 26.98 1.28 -11.77
C LYS A 79 26.25 -0.06 -11.63
N ILE A 80 25.37 -0.20 -10.64
CA ILE A 80 24.57 -1.42 -10.45
C ILE A 80 23.54 -1.56 -11.58
N ILE A 81 22.94 -0.45 -12.00
CA ILE A 81 22.00 -0.42 -13.13
C ILE A 81 22.70 -0.87 -14.42
N SER A 82 23.89 -0.33 -14.71
CA SER A 82 24.67 -0.75 -15.89
C SER A 82 25.03 -2.23 -15.85
N LEU A 83 25.52 -2.70 -14.70
CA LEU A 83 25.89 -4.11 -14.52
C LEU A 83 24.69 -5.06 -14.73
N LEU A 84 23.51 -4.69 -14.23
CA LEU A 84 22.30 -5.49 -14.41
C LEU A 84 21.86 -5.53 -15.88
N LYS A 85 21.93 -4.40 -16.59
CA LYS A 85 21.62 -4.34 -18.02
C LYS A 85 22.55 -5.22 -18.85
N GLU A 86 23.85 -5.19 -18.56
CA GLU A 86 24.85 -6.05 -19.21
C GLU A 86 24.64 -7.54 -18.89
N SER A 87 23.96 -7.85 -17.78
CA SER A 87 23.70 -9.22 -17.35
C SER A 87 22.43 -9.85 -17.93
N ILE A 88 21.65 -9.12 -18.73
CA ILE A 88 20.44 -9.65 -19.37
C ILE A 88 20.84 -10.67 -20.44
N ILE A 89 20.36 -11.91 -20.29
CA ILE A 89 20.58 -12.99 -21.27
C ILE A 89 19.46 -12.94 -22.33
N TYR A 90 18.24 -12.61 -21.90
CA TYR A 90 17.07 -12.58 -22.76
C TYR A 90 15.98 -11.66 -22.17
N GLU A 91 15.26 -10.96 -23.04
CA GLU A 91 14.16 -10.05 -22.69
C GLU A 91 13.07 -10.12 -23.76
N ASN A 92 11.81 -10.23 -23.33
CA ASN A 92 10.63 -10.08 -24.17
C ASN A 92 9.50 -9.36 -23.40
N GLU A 93 8.30 -9.29 -23.98
CA GLU A 93 7.16 -8.60 -23.38
C GLU A 93 6.63 -9.24 -22.09
N ASP A 94 6.88 -10.54 -21.89
CA ASP A 94 6.33 -11.32 -20.78
C ASP A 94 7.36 -11.55 -19.65
N TYR A 95 8.64 -11.69 -19.98
CA TYR A 95 9.69 -12.02 -19.01
C TYR A 95 11.10 -11.58 -19.43
N ILE A 96 11.97 -11.49 -18.43
CA ILE A 96 13.40 -11.24 -18.56
C ILE A 96 14.16 -12.37 -17.88
N ALA A 97 15.18 -12.89 -18.56
CA ALA A 97 16.18 -13.79 -17.97
C ALA A 97 17.49 -13.04 -17.79
N LEU A 98 18.01 -13.01 -16.55
CA LEU A 98 19.29 -12.39 -16.23
C LEU A 98 20.31 -13.40 -15.70
N ASN A 99 21.57 -13.22 -16.08
CA ASN A 99 22.70 -13.87 -15.43
C ASN A 99 23.09 -13.08 -14.19
N LYS A 100 22.37 -13.31 -13.10
CA LYS A 100 22.49 -12.51 -11.89
C LYS A 100 23.95 -12.37 -11.41
N PRO A 101 24.50 -11.14 -11.36
CA PRO A 101 25.86 -10.91 -10.89
C PRO A 101 26.03 -11.30 -9.41
N SER A 102 27.19 -11.83 -9.07
CA SER A 102 27.55 -12.12 -7.68
C SER A 102 27.49 -10.85 -6.82
N GLY A 103 26.97 -10.96 -5.60
CA GLY A 103 26.89 -9.83 -4.65
C GLY A 103 25.61 -9.00 -4.72
N ILE A 104 24.69 -9.30 -5.65
CA ILE A 104 23.34 -8.72 -5.68
C ILE A 104 22.35 -9.68 -5.02
N ALA A 105 21.44 -9.21 -4.17
CA ALA A 105 20.40 -10.05 -3.58
C ALA A 105 19.23 -10.23 -4.56
N SER A 106 18.49 -11.35 -4.50
CA SER A 106 17.24 -11.51 -5.28
C SER A 106 16.02 -10.93 -4.54
N HIS A 107 16.20 -10.65 -3.25
CA HIS A 107 15.22 -10.00 -2.40
C HIS A 107 15.99 -9.28 -1.31
N GLY A 108 15.54 -8.09 -0.95
CA GLY A 108 16.10 -7.35 0.19
C GLY A 108 15.98 -8.19 1.46
N GLY A 109 17.12 -8.54 2.05
CA GLY A 109 17.19 -9.22 3.35
C GLY A 109 17.46 -8.21 4.46
N SER A 110 17.50 -8.66 5.72
CA SER A 110 17.83 -7.81 6.87
C SER A 110 19.21 -7.15 6.80
N ARG A 111 20.08 -7.56 5.88
CA ARG A 111 21.46 -7.10 5.73
C ARG A 111 21.78 -6.51 4.36
N ILE A 112 20.85 -6.54 3.40
CA ILE A 112 21.04 -6.05 2.03
C ILE A 112 19.77 -5.31 1.62
N SER A 113 19.87 -3.99 1.46
CA SER A 113 18.74 -3.10 1.14
C SER A 113 18.38 -3.08 -0.35
N ILE A 114 19.21 -3.67 -1.21
CA ILE A 114 19.05 -3.68 -2.66
C ILE A 114 18.82 -5.13 -3.10
N GLY A 115 17.63 -5.42 -3.60
CA GLY A 115 17.24 -6.71 -4.16
C GLY A 115 15.99 -6.59 -5.01
#